data_AF-A0A8J8FQC0-F1
#
_entry.id   AF-A0A8J8FQC0-F1
#
_cell.length_a   1.000
_cell.length_b   1.000
_cell.length_c   1.000
_cell.angle_alpha   90.00
_cell.angle_beta   90.00
_cell.angle_gamma   90.00
#
_symmetry.space_group_name_H-M   'P 1'
#
loop_
_entity.id
_entity.type
_entity.pdbx_description
1 polymer ?
#
loop_
_entity_poly.entity_id
_entity_poly.type
_entity_poly.pdbx_seq_one_letter_code
_entity_poly.pdbx_strand_id
1 'polypeptide(L)' 'MKRPVDIAVTGAAGQIGYSLIFRLAAGELLGPDQPIILHLLEVTSALSALNGVVMELNDCAYPLLKKIVQTDDPRV' A
#
# COMPACT_ATOMS: atom_id res chain seq x y z
N MET A 1 16.41 7.27 -11.01
CA MET A 1 15.28 7.19 -10.05
C MET A 1 15.83 6.88 -8.69
N LYS A 2 15.27 7.47 -7.62
CA LYS A 2 15.63 7.13 -6.25
C LYS A 2 15.30 5.66 -5.96
N ARG A 3 16.02 5.06 -5.01
CA ARG A 3 15.72 3.70 -4.53
C ARG A 3 14.33 3.72 -3.86
N PRO A 4 13.43 2.75 -4.15
CA PRO A 4 12.14 2.68 -3.49
C PRO A 4 12.26 2.56 -1.97
N VAL A 5 11.33 3.19 -1.24
CA VAL A 5 11.21 3.08 0.21
C VAL A 5 10.10 2.08 0.54
N ASP A 6 10.39 1.12 1.41
CA ASP A 6 9.40 0.18 1.94
C ASP A 6 8.57 0.85 3.05
N ILE A 7 7.25 0.83 2.89
CA ILE A 7 6.30 1.37 3.87
C ILE A 7 5.32 0.27 4.25
N ALA A 8 5.30 -0.09 5.54
CA ALA A 8 4.32 -1.00 6.10
C ALA A 8 3.09 -0.25 6.61
N VAL A 9 1.90 -0.73 6.27
CA VAL A 9 0.61 -0.24 6.77
C VAL A 9 -0.16 -1.43 7.34
N THR A 10 -0.40 -1.41 8.65
CA THR A 10 -1.22 -2.41 9.34
C THR A 10 -2.67 -1.97 9.39
N GLY A 11 -3.62 -2.91 9.43
CA GLY A 11 -5.05 -2.56 9.37
C GLY A 11 -5.38 -1.92 8.02
N ALA A 12 -4.71 -2.37 6.96
CA ALA A 12 -4.70 -1.74 5.65
C ALA A 12 -6.08 -1.75 4.96
N ALA A 13 -6.96 -2.70 5.30
CA ALA A 13 -8.33 -2.73 4.78
C ALA A 13 -9.31 -1.91 5.64
N GLY A 14 -8.85 -1.38 6.78
CA GLY A 14 -9.64 -0.47 7.62
C GLY A 14 -9.82 0.92 7.01
N GLN A 15 -10.78 1.68 7.54
CA GLN A 15 -11.17 3.01 7.02
C GLN A 15 -10.01 4.03 6.95
N ILE A 16 -9.15 4.03 7.98
CA ILE A 16 -7.97 4.90 8.02
C ILE A 16 -6.92 4.43 7.01
N GLY A 17 -6.65 3.12 6.97
CA GLY A 17 -5.72 2.51 6.01
C GLY A 17 -6.13 2.84 4.58
N TYR A 18 -7.40 2.61 4.25
CA TYR A 18 -7.98 2.94 2.96
C TYR A 18 -7.74 4.41 2.58
N SER A 19 -8.06 5.36 3.46
CA SER A 19 -7.86 6.79 3.18
C SER A 19 -6.38 7.20 3.05
N LEU A 20 -5.49 6.50 3.75
CA LEU A 20 -4.06 6.80 3.79
C LEU A 20 -3.31 6.26 2.57
N ILE A 21 -3.58 5.01 2.18
CA ILE A 21 -2.74 4.26 1.24
C ILE A 21 -2.69 4.91 -0.15
N PHE A 22 -3.79 5.46 -0.66
CA PHE A 22 -3.80 6.17 -1.95
C PHE A 22 -2.96 7.45 -1.92
N ARG A 23 -2.94 8.17 -0.79
CA ARG A 23 -2.10 9.38 -0.62
C ARG A 23 -0.62 9.02 -0.57
N LEU A 24 -0.28 7.89 0.04
CA LEU A 24 1.08 7.35 0.00
C LEU A 24 1.50 7.00 -1.43
N ALA A 25 0.66 6.26 -2.17
CA ALA A 25 0.91 5.88 -3.55
C ALA A 25 1.01 7.10 -4.51
N ALA A 26 0.28 8.18 -4.21
CA ALA A 26 0.35 9.46 -4.92
C ALA A 26 1.63 10.28 -4.60
N GLY A 27 2.42 9.88 -3.60
CA GLY A 27 3.65 10.57 -3.22
C GLY A 27 3.47 11.73 -2.24
N GLU A 28 2.30 11.87 -1.60
CA GLU A 28 2.03 13.01 -0.71
C GLU A 28 2.87 13.02 0.58
N LEU A 29 3.45 11.87 0.96
CA LEU A 29 4.31 11.76 2.15
C LEU A 29 5.77 12.11 1.85
N LEU A 30 6.35 11.52 0.79
CA LEU A 30 7.79 11.58 0.51
C LEU A 30 8.15 12.46 -0.69
N GLY A 31 7.15 13.01 -1.37
CA GLY A 31 7.30 13.86 -2.54
C GLY A 31 7.15 13.11 -3.88
N PRO A 32 7.06 13.87 -4.99
CA PRO A 32 6.69 13.36 -6.30
C PRO A 32 7.80 12.56 -7.02
N ASP A 33 8.99 12.45 -6.43
CA ASP A 33 10.16 11.81 -7.02
C ASP A 33 10.66 10.57 -6.25
N GLN A 34 9.96 10.19 -5.17
CA GLN A 34 10.31 9.06 -4.31
C GLN A 34 9.38 7.86 -4.57
N PRO A 35 9.84 6.82 -5.29
CA PRO A 35 9.08 5.59 -5.45
C PRO A 35 8.94 4.84 -4.11
N ILE A 36 7.88 4.05 -3.98
CA ILE A 36 7.57 3.28 -2.77
C ILE A 36 7.18 1.83 -3.07
N ILE A 37 7.32 0.99 -2.06
CA ILE A 37 6.75 -0.35 -1.99
C ILE A 37 5.81 -0.38 -0.78
N LEU A 38 4.57 -0.81 -1.01
CA LEU A 38 3.59 -0.93 0.06
C LEU A 38 3.54 -2.36 0.58
N HIS A 39 3.73 -2.51 1.88
CA HIS A 39 3.50 -3.75 2.62
C HIS A 39 2.22 -3.58 3.43
N LEU A 40 1.15 -4.23 2.99
CA LEU A 40 -0.19 -4.10 3.54
C LEU A 40 -0.51 -5.34 4.38
N LEU A 41 -0.65 -5.12 5.69
CA LEU A 41 -0.90 -6.17 6.67
C LEU A 41 -2.34 -6.09 7.18
N GLU A 42 -3.03 -7.23 7.18
CA GLU A 42 -4.34 -7.39 7.79
C GLU A 42 -4.46 -8.71 8.56
N VAL A 43 -5.52 -8.84 9.34
CA VAL A 43 -5.94 -10.15 9.88
C VAL A 43 -6.51 -11.03 8.76
N THR A 44 -6.38 -12.35 8.90
CA THR A 44 -6.83 -13.33 7.88
C THR A 44 -8.29 -13.12 7.44
N SER A 45 -9.18 -12.73 8.36
CA SER A 45 -10.60 -12.47 8.05
C SER A 45 -10.85 -11.26 7.16
N ALA A 46 -9.87 -10.34 7.05
CA ALA A 46 -9.94 -9.12 6.24
C ALA A 46 -9.16 -9.22 4.92
N LEU A 47 -8.51 -10.35 4.61
CA LEU A 47 -7.71 -10.51 3.39
C LEU A 47 -8.51 -10.32 2.10
N SER A 48 -9.79 -10.73 2.07
CA SER A 48 -10.65 -10.50 0.90
C SER A 48 -10.89 -9.01 0.66
N ALA A 49 -11.14 -8.25 1.73
CA ALA A 49 -11.29 -6.79 1.65
C ALA A 49 -9.96 -6.13 1.26
N LEU A 50 -8.84 -6.58 1.84
CA LEU A 50 -7.51 -6.09 1.48
C LEU A 50 -7.20 -6.32 0.01
N ASN A 51 -7.56 -7.49 -0.54
CA ASN A 51 -7.39 -7.77 -1.95
C ASN A 51 -8.19 -6.80 -2.83
N GLY A 52 -9.38 -6.36 -2.40
CA GLY A 52 -10.13 -5.28 -3.05
C GLY A 52 -9.33 -3.97 -3.10
N VAL A 53 -8.74 -3.55 -1.98
CA VAL A 53 -7.88 -2.35 -1.93
C VAL A 53 -6.67 -2.47 -2.88
N VAL A 54 -6.06 -3.66 -2.97
CA VAL A 54 -4.94 -3.91 -3.90
C VAL A 54 -5.40 -3.79 -5.35
N MET A 55 -6.60 -4.27 -5.69
CA MET A 55 -7.17 -4.10 -7.04
C MET A 55 -7.32 -2.61 -7.39
N GLU A 56 -7.89 -1.82 -6.48
CA GLU A 56 -8.08 -0.38 -6.70
C GLU A 56 -6.75 0.38 -6.84
N LEU A 57 -5.72 0.00 -6.09
CA LEU A 57 -4.38 0.57 -6.24
C LEU A 57 -3.75 0.27 -7.60
N ASN A 58 -3.95 -0.94 -8.12
CA ASN A 58 -3.47 -1.30 -9.45
C ASN A 58 -4.20 -0.52 -10.54
N ASP A 59 -5.53 -0.33 -10.40
CA ASP A 59 -6.35 0.44 -11.34
C ASP A 59 -5.96 1.92 -11.40
N CYS A 60 -5.47 2.47 -10.29
CA CYS A 60 -4.99 3.86 -10.22
C CYS A 60 -3.66 4.09 -10.97
N ALA A 61 -2.92 3.03 -11.33
CA ALA A 61 -1.67 3.09 -12.09
C ALA A 61 -0.65 4.12 -11.58
N TYR A 62 -0.51 4.25 -10.25
CA TYR A 62 0.38 5.23 -9.63
C TYR A 62 1.84 5.03 -10.08
N PRO A 63 2.50 6.05 -10.67
CA PRO A 63 3.84 5.89 -11.20
C PRO A 63 4.89 5.68 -10.10
N LEU A 64 4.61 6.11 -8.86
CA LEU A 64 5.52 5.95 -7.71
C LEU A 64 5.37 4.60 -7.00
N LEU A 65 4.24 3.91 -7.15
CA LEU A 65 4.00 2.62 -6.53
C LEU A 65 4.65 1.51 -7.35
N LYS A 66 5.72 0.90 -6.82
CA LYS A 66 6.52 -0.09 -7.57
C LYS A 66 6.15 -1.53 -7.30
N LYS A 67 5.64 -1.79 -6.10
CA LYS A 67 5.21 -3.12 -5.68
C LYS A 67 4.22 -2.98 -4.53
N ILE A 68 3.29 -3.92 -4.48
CA ILE A 68 2.40 -4.13 -3.34
C ILE A 68 2.66 -5.54 -2.81
N VAL A 69 2.83 -5.68 -1.51
CA VAL A 69 2.86 -6.93 -0.78
C VAL A 69 1.64 -6.92 0.12
N GLN A 70 0.69 -7.82 -0.10
CA GLN A 70 -0.42 -8.04 0.83
C GLN A 70 -0.17 -9.32 1.61
N THR A 71 -0.38 -9.31 2.93
CA THR A 71 -0.08 -10.44 3.80
C THR A 71 -0.91 -10.36 5.09
N ASP A 72 -1.06 -11.49 5.77
CA ASP A 72 -1.45 -11.59 7.18
C ASP A 72 -0.31 -12.05 8.11
N ASP A 73 0.89 -12.32 7.57
CA ASP A 73 2.11 -12.62 8.33
C ASP A 73 2.91 -11.33 8.61
N PRO A 74 3.08 -10.92 9.89
CA PRO A 74 3.82 -9.71 10.25
C PRO A 74 5.35 -9.81 10.05
N ARG A 75 5.87 -10.94 9.58
CA ARG A 75 7.31 -11.16 9.35
C ARG A 75 7.73 -11.00 7.89
N VAL A 76 6.76 -10.75 7.00
CA VAL A 76 6.97 -10.57 5.55
C VAL A 76 7.12 -9.11 5.20
#